data_AF-A0A0B7BW76-F1
#
_entry.id   AF-A0A0B7BW76-F1
#
_cell.length_a   1.000
_cell.length_b   1.000
_cell.length_c   1.000
_cell.angle_alpha   90.00
_cell.angle_beta   90.00
_cell.angle_gamma   90.00
#
_symmetry.space_group_name_H-M   'P 1'
#
loop_
_entity.id
_entity.type
_entity.pdbx_description
1 polymer ?
#
loop_
_entity_poly.entity_id
_entity_poly.type
_entity_poly.pdbx_seq_one_letter_code
_entity_poly.pdbx_strand_id
1 'polypeptide(L)'
;EVASLLFSDQRKLESGDEEIVPREGDAEKLRKLARFQAVKAKENSEDDNKAITTIIGFRRDKTERTRDFKTMDIYRNQTKRDGIISMLNTSITTEHVIFPSFGTAEFFEFVLRNPFNKEETFTIEITDPELHLITDAREWRHYKHLCQLNTPLEEGMFTSASADKNKPQIFLRPKETVYIPLKYQTFKA
;
A
#
# COMPACT_ATOMS: atom_id res chain seq x y z
N GLU A 1 -24.15 49.90 -28.68
CA GLU A 1 -23.18 50.80 -29.31
C GLU A 1 -22.07 49.93 -29.91
N VAL A 2 -21.71 49.85 -31.19
CA VAL A 2 -21.85 50.76 -32.35
C VAL A 2 -21.81 49.93 -33.66
N ALA A 3 -22.70 48.94 -33.86
CA ALA A 3 -22.71 48.14 -35.11
C ALA A 3 -24.11 47.71 -35.60
N SER A 4 -25.15 48.45 -35.22
CA SER A 4 -26.55 48.17 -35.60
C SER A 4 -27.26 49.38 -36.24
N LEU A 5 -26.50 50.34 -36.79
CA LEU A 5 -27.02 51.64 -37.27
C LEU A 5 -26.69 51.97 -38.74
N LEU A 6 -26.39 50.98 -39.59
CA LEU A 6 -26.04 51.24 -40.99
C LEU A 6 -27.00 50.67 -42.05
N PHE A 7 -28.16 50.12 -41.65
CA PHE A 7 -29.16 49.62 -42.62
C PHE A 7 -30.59 50.07 -42.31
N SER A 8 -30.75 51.32 -41.89
CA SER A 8 -32.05 51.94 -41.69
C SER A 8 -32.09 53.34 -42.31
N ASP A 9 -32.03 53.42 -43.64
CA ASP A 9 -32.82 54.42 -44.36
C ASP A 9 -32.83 54.16 -45.88
N GLN A 10 -33.93 53.56 -46.34
CA GLN A 10 -34.62 53.88 -47.60
C GLN A 10 -35.72 52.83 -47.81
N ARG A 11 -36.82 53.02 -47.07
CA ARG A 11 -38.13 52.53 -47.50
C ARG A 11 -39.07 53.72 -47.51
N LYS A 12 -39.27 54.30 -48.69
CA LYS A 12 -40.60 54.70 -49.13
C LYS A 12 -40.65 54.98 -50.63
N LEU A 13 -41.52 54.17 -51.27
CA LEU A 13 -42.32 54.48 -52.45
C LEU A 13 -41.57 54.46 -53.78
N GLU A 14 -41.70 53.34 -54.50
CA GLU A 14 -42.59 53.33 -55.65
C GLU A 14 -43.18 51.93 -55.84
N SER A 15 -44.51 51.92 -55.92
CA SER A 15 -45.39 50.81 -56.21
C SER A 15 -45.24 50.43 -57.68
N GLY A 16 -44.63 49.29 -57.93
CA GLY A 16 -44.83 48.51 -59.14
C GLY A 16 -45.19 47.10 -58.71
N ASP A 17 -46.48 46.77 -58.77
CA ASP A 17 -46.94 45.38 -58.82
C ASP A 17 -46.42 44.78 -60.14
N GLU A 18 -45.14 44.45 -60.19
CA GLU A 18 -44.66 43.42 -61.09
C GLU A 18 -44.84 42.11 -60.33
N GLU A 19 -45.89 41.36 -60.68
CA GLU A 19 -45.90 39.92 -60.49
C GLU A 19 -44.57 39.40 -61.03
N ILE A 20 -43.61 39.15 -60.13
CA ILE A 20 -42.42 38.38 -60.45
C ILE A 20 -42.93 36.96 -60.67
N VAL A 21 -43.37 36.71 -61.91
CA VAL A 21 -43.66 35.38 -62.40
C VAL A 21 -42.45 34.54 -62.01
N PRO A 22 -42.61 33.51 -61.15
CA PRO A 22 -41.47 32.79 -60.61
C PRO A 22 -40.75 32.18 -61.81
N ARG A 23 -39.61 32.78 -62.16
CA ARG A 23 -38.76 32.25 -63.23
C ARG A 23 -38.45 30.82 -62.81
N GLU A 24 -38.62 29.87 -63.71
CA GLU A 24 -38.57 28.42 -63.41
C GLU A 24 -37.30 28.00 -62.61
N GLY A 25 -36.23 28.80 -62.67
CA GLY A 25 -35.01 28.66 -61.86
C GLY A 25 -35.06 29.15 -60.40
N ASP A 26 -35.95 30.06 -60.00
CA ASP A 26 -36.02 30.60 -58.63
C ASP A 26 -36.71 29.63 -57.65
N ALA A 27 -37.76 28.95 -58.10
CA ALA A 27 -38.38 27.86 -57.33
C ALA A 27 -37.37 26.72 -57.10
N GLU A 28 -36.55 26.43 -58.11
CA GLU A 28 -35.51 25.41 -58.02
C GLU A 28 -34.38 25.83 -57.07
N LYS A 29 -34.01 27.12 -57.09
CA LYS A 29 -33.00 27.71 -56.19
C LYS A 29 -33.45 27.69 -54.73
N LEU A 30 -34.71 28.05 -54.45
CA LEU A 30 -35.30 27.99 -53.11
C LEU A 30 -35.34 26.56 -52.58
N ARG A 31 -35.71 25.59 -53.43
CA ARG A 31 -35.71 24.17 -53.07
C ARG A 31 -34.30 23.67 -52.75
N LYS A 32 -33.29 24.06 -53.55
CA LYS A 32 -31.88 23.73 -53.31
C LYS A 32 -31.37 24.34 -52.00
N LEU A 33 -31.74 25.60 -51.70
CA LEU A 33 -31.41 26.28 -50.44
C LEU A 33 -32.06 25.61 -49.22
N ALA A 34 -33.35 25.29 -49.30
CA ALA A 34 -34.06 24.59 -48.22
C ALA A 34 -33.47 23.20 -47.96
N ARG A 35 -33.09 22.49 -49.03
CA ARG A 35 -32.43 21.18 -48.93
C ARG A 35 -31.03 21.30 -48.31
N PHE A 36 -30.27 22.32 -48.68
CA PHE A 36 -28.96 22.62 -48.07
C PHE A 36 -29.08 22.95 -46.58
N GLN A 37 -30.04 23.79 -46.19
CA GLN A 37 -30.29 24.12 -44.79
C GLN A 37 -30.74 22.89 -43.98
N ALA A 38 -31.58 22.02 -44.55
CA ALA A 38 -32.00 20.78 -43.90
C ALA A 38 -30.84 19.79 -43.69
N VAL A 39 -29.94 19.65 -44.67
CA VAL A 39 -28.72 18.82 -44.51
C VAL A 39 -27.81 19.41 -43.44
N LYS A 40 -27.57 20.72 -43.47
CA LYS A 40 -26.69 21.39 -42.50
C LYS A 40 -27.23 21.32 -41.07
N ALA A 41 -28.54 21.41 -40.89
CA ALA A 41 -29.17 21.25 -39.58
C ALA A 41 -29.04 19.81 -39.05
N LYS A 42 -29.07 18.81 -39.94
CA LYS A 42 -28.93 17.40 -39.60
C LYS A 42 -27.48 17.05 -39.24
N GLU A 43 -26.51 17.56 -40.01
CA GLU A 43 -25.07 17.41 -39.70
C GLU A 43 -24.70 18.04 -38.36
N ASN A 44 -25.13 19.29 -38.10
CA ASN A 44 -24.90 19.94 -36.81
C ASN A 44 -25.51 19.15 -35.63
N SER A 45 -26.73 18.60 -35.81
CA SER A 45 -27.37 17.78 -34.78
C SER A 45 -26.64 16.45 -34.55
N GLU A 46 -26.04 15.85 -35.59
CA GLU A 46 -25.25 14.61 -35.46
C GLU A 46 -23.91 14.85 -34.75
N ASP A 47 -23.25 15.98 -35.02
CA ASP A 47 -22.01 16.36 -34.35
C ASP A 47 -22.23 16.75 -32.87
N ASP A 48 -23.31 17.49 -32.57
CA ASP A 48 -23.72 17.78 -31.19
C ASP A 48 -24.03 16.47 -30.43
N ASN A 49 -24.72 15.52 -31.07
CA ASN A 49 -25.00 14.22 -30.48
C ASN A 49 -23.72 13.42 -30.23
N LYS A 50 -22.72 13.44 -31.13
CA LYS A 50 -21.42 12.78 -30.91
C LYS A 50 -20.66 13.40 -29.74
N ALA A 51 -20.64 14.72 -29.64
CA ALA A 51 -19.99 15.44 -28.53
C ALA A 51 -20.65 15.10 -27.19
N ILE A 52 -21.99 15.11 -27.13
CA ILE A 52 -22.76 14.72 -25.94
C ILE A 52 -22.48 13.26 -25.56
N THR A 53 -22.50 12.34 -26.53
CA THR A 53 -22.23 10.91 -26.29
C THR A 53 -20.81 10.70 -25.74
N THR A 54 -19.82 11.43 -26.26
CA THR A 54 -18.41 11.35 -25.79
C THR A 54 -18.26 11.90 -24.38
N ILE A 55 -18.91 13.03 -24.06
CA ILE A 55 -18.90 13.62 -22.71
C ILE A 55 -19.59 12.70 -21.70
N ILE A 56 -20.70 12.08 -22.07
CA ILE A 56 -21.43 11.11 -21.24
C ILE A 56 -20.56 9.87 -20.99
N GLY A 57 -19.89 9.35 -22.02
CA GLY A 57 -18.92 8.26 -21.89
C GLY A 57 -17.78 8.61 -20.93
N PHE A 58 -17.17 9.80 -21.09
CA PHE A 58 -16.08 10.24 -20.21
C PHE A 58 -16.54 10.46 -18.76
N ARG A 59 -17.75 10.98 -18.55
CA ARG A 59 -18.35 11.11 -17.21
C ARG A 59 -18.61 9.74 -16.60
N ARG A 60 -19.12 8.78 -17.38
CA ARG A 60 -19.36 7.41 -16.95
C ARG A 60 -18.05 6.73 -16.53
N ASP A 61 -17.03 6.74 -17.38
CA ASP A 61 -15.70 6.20 -17.09
C ASP A 61 -15.10 6.81 -15.82
N LYS A 62 -15.22 8.14 -15.66
CA LYS A 62 -14.74 8.84 -14.46
C LYS A 62 -15.49 8.38 -13.20
N THR A 63 -16.81 8.19 -13.28
CA THR A 63 -17.60 7.69 -12.15
C THR A 63 -17.29 6.24 -11.81
N GLU A 64 -17.07 5.39 -12.82
CA GLU A 64 -16.69 3.99 -12.64
C GLU A 64 -15.31 3.91 -11.98
N ARG A 65 -14.30 4.60 -12.50
CA ARG A 65 -12.97 4.68 -11.87
C ARG A 65 -13.03 5.19 -10.44
N THR A 66 -13.85 6.20 -10.15
CA THR A 66 -14.00 6.73 -8.78
C THR A 66 -14.60 5.69 -7.83
N ARG A 67 -15.52 4.85 -8.31
CA ARG A 67 -16.05 3.72 -7.52
C ARG A 67 -14.98 2.66 -7.30
N ASP A 68 -14.23 2.31 -8.34
CA ASP A 68 -13.16 1.32 -8.25
C ASP A 68 -12.08 1.76 -7.26
N PHE A 69 -11.64 3.02 -7.34
CA PHE A 69 -10.70 3.58 -6.38
C PHE A 69 -11.22 3.51 -4.95
N LYS A 70 -12.50 3.85 -4.71
CA LYS A 70 -13.12 3.74 -3.38
C LYS A 70 -13.14 2.30 -2.89
N THR A 71 -13.48 1.36 -3.76
CA THR A 71 -13.48 -0.07 -3.45
C THR A 71 -12.08 -0.54 -3.07
N MET A 72 -11.06 -0.19 -3.86
CA MET A 72 -9.65 -0.51 -3.55
C MET A 72 -9.21 0.09 -2.21
N ASP A 73 -9.58 1.34 -1.91
CA ASP A 73 -9.22 1.98 -0.64
C ASP A 73 -9.90 1.31 0.55
N ILE A 74 -11.15 0.86 0.41
CA ILE A 74 -11.86 0.08 1.44
C ILE A 74 -11.12 -1.23 1.69
N TYR A 75 -10.80 -2.00 0.66
CA TYR A 75 -10.07 -3.27 0.79
C TYR A 75 -8.68 -3.08 1.39
N ARG A 76 -7.95 -2.04 0.97
CA ARG A 76 -6.64 -1.71 1.52
C ARG A 76 -6.75 -1.33 3.00
N ASN A 77 -7.72 -0.52 3.38
CA ASN A 77 -7.88 -0.10 4.78
C ASN A 77 -8.29 -1.26 5.69
N GLN A 78 -9.06 -2.23 5.18
CA GLN A 78 -9.41 -3.45 5.92
C GLN A 78 -8.17 -4.32 6.20
N THR A 79 -7.27 -4.45 5.23
CA THR A 79 -6.06 -5.30 5.34
C THR A 79 -4.84 -4.59 5.91
N LYS A 80 -4.84 -3.24 5.93
CA LYS A 80 -3.71 -2.43 6.41
C LYS A 80 -3.34 -2.76 7.85
N ARG A 81 -4.33 -2.97 8.72
CA ARG A 81 -4.08 -3.32 10.13
C ARG A 81 -3.30 -4.63 10.23
N ASP A 82 -3.78 -5.67 9.55
CA ASP A 82 -3.17 -6.99 9.59
C ASP A 82 -1.79 -6.98 8.93
N GLY A 83 -1.64 -6.22 7.84
CA GLY A 83 -0.35 -5.96 7.22
C GLY A 83 0.65 -5.30 8.17
N ILE A 84 0.23 -4.26 8.90
CA ILE A 84 1.10 -3.60 9.90
C ILE A 84 1.47 -4.58 11.03
N ILE A 85 0.50 -5.34 11.56
CA ILE A 85 0.76 -6.31 12.63
C ILE A 85 1.71 -7.40 12.14
N SER A 86 1.50 -7.94 10.95
CA SER A 86 2.39 -8.93 10.34
C SER A 86 3.81 -8.38 10.17
N MET A 87 3.95 -7.16 9.64
CA MET A 87 5.26 -6.50 9.51
C MET A 87 5.96 -6.28 10.85
N LEU A 88 5.22 -5.86 11.88
CA LEU A 88 5.76 -5.69 13.23
C LEU A 88 6.20 -7.03 13.82
N ASN A 89 5.38 -8.07 13.69
CA ASN A 89 5.70 -9.41 14.16
C ASN A 89 6.98 -9.94 13.49
N THR A 90 7.10 -9.83 12.17
CA THR A 90 8.33 -10.23 11.45
C THR A 90 9.55 -9.41 11.89
N SER A 91 9.37 -8.16 12.32
CA SER A 91 10.49 -7.31 12.78
C SER A 91 10.92 -7.58 14.23
N ILE A 92 10.05 -8.11 15.08
CA ILE A 92 10.34 -8.36 16.50
C ILE A 92 10.57 -9.85 16.81
N THR A 93 10.13 -10.74 15.92
CA THR A 93 10.27 -12.19 16.05
C THR A 93 11.40 -12.69 15.17
N THR A 94 12.30 -13.48 15.74
CA THR A 94 13.35 -14.20 15.02
C THR A 94 13.09 -15.69 15.19
N GLU A 95 13.06 -16.43 14.07
CA GLU A 95 12.83 -17.87 14.07
C GLU A 95 14.14 -18.63 13.84
N HIS A 96 14.38 -19.66 14.66
CA HIS A 96 15.51 -20.57 14.53
C HIS A 96 14.99 -22.00 14.53
N VAL A 97 15.48 -22.81 13.58
CA VAL A 97 15.12 -24.22 13.46
C VAL A 97 16.25 -25.06 14.06
N ILE A 98 15.91 -25.91 15.01
CA ILE A 98 16.82 -26.86 15.65
C ILE A 98 16.45 -28.29 15.24
N PHE A 99 17.42 -29.20 15.26
CA PHE A 99 17.24 -30.61 14.90
C PHE A 99 17.60 -31.52 16.08
N PRO A 100 16.82 -31.46 17.18
CA PRO A 100 17.13 -32.19 18.39
C PRO A 100 16.94 -33.70 18.19
N SER A 101 17.80 -34.49 18.81
CA SER A 101 17.62 -35.95 18.92
C SER A 101 17.00 -36.33 20.26
N PHE A 102 16.18 -37.38 20.28
CA PHE A 102 15.51 -37.84 21.51
C PHE A 102 16.51 -38.15 22.62
N GLY A 103 16.29 -37.57 23.81
CA GLY A 103 17.13 -37.78 24.99
C GLY A 103 18.48 -37.05 24.97
N THR A 104 18.83 -36.35 23.88
CA THR A 104 20.05 -35.54 23.80
C THR A 104 19.77 -34.08 24.10
N ALA A 105 20.75 -33.39 24.69
CA ALA A 105 20.69 -31.95 24.89
C ALA A 105 21.32 -31.25 23.68
N GLU A 106 20.52 -30.48 22.96
CA GLU A 106 20.95 -29.67 21.83
C GLU A 106 21.32 -28.27 22.33
N PHE A 107 22.57 -27.85 22.08
CA PHE A 107 23.07 -26.54 22.49
C PHE A 107 23.12 -25.57 21.32
N PHE A 108 22.69 -24.33 21.54
CA PHE A 108 22.80 -23.25 20.56
C PHE A 108 22.90 -21.88 21.23
N GLU A 109 23.38 -20.89 20.46
CA GLU A 109 23.54 -19.52 20.94
C GLU A 109 22.66 -18.57 20.15
N PHE A 110 21.79 -17.84 20.84
CA PHE A 110 20.98 -16.79 20.24
C PHE A 110 21.71 -15.45 20.33
N VAL A 111 21.85 -14.77 19.18
CA VAL A 111 22.53 -13.47 19.12
C VAL A 111 21.54 -12.36 19.47
N LEU A 112 21.71 -11.75 20.64
CA LEU A 112 20.92 -10.59 21.06
C LEU A 112 21.75 -9.32 20.92
N ARG A 113 21.26 -8.38 20.12
CA ARG A 113 21.81 -7.02 20.01
C ARG A 113 20.86 -6.01 20.62
N ASN A 114 21.37 -5.12 21.47
CA ASN A 114 20.58 -4.01 22.00
C ASN A 114 20.10 -3.11 20.82
N PRO A 115 18.78 -3.01 20.58
CA PRO A 115 18.26 -2.19 19.49
C PRO A 115 18.39 -0.69 19.78
N PHE A 116 18.52 -0.29 21.04
CA PHE A 116 18.55 1.10 21.47
C PHE A 116 19.96 1.71 21.43
N ASN A 117 20.01 3.04 21.38
CA ASN A 117 21.24 3.84 21.50
C ASN A 117 21.58 4.17 22.97
N LYS A 118 20.90 3.55 23.93
CA LYS A 118 21.10 3.70 25.37
C LYS A 118 21.30 2.34 26.01
N GLU A 119 21.90 2.34 27.20
CA GLU A 119 21.98 1.14 28.02
C GLU A 119 20.58 0.74 28.51
N GLU A 120 20.29 -0.56 28.47
CA GLU A 120 19.01 -1.12 28.87
C GLU A 120 19.20 -2.51 29.48
N THR A 121 18.31 -2.86 30.41
CA THR A 121 18.26 -4.19 31.03
C THR A 121 17.15 -5.00 30.37
N PHE A 122 17.53 -6.13 29.77
CA PHE A 122 16.62 -7.06 29.12
C PHE A 122 16.31 -8.22 30.06
N THR A 123 15.03 -8.57 30.17
CA THR A 123 14.59 -9.76 30.90
C THR A 123 14.33 -10.88 29.90
N ILE A 124 14.90 -12.06 30.14
CA ILE A 124 14.66 -13.25 29.32
C ILE A 124 13.53 -14.05 29.95
N GLU A 125 12.50 -14.33 29.16
CA GLU A 125 11.38 -15.18 29.54
C GLU A 125 11.33 -16.38 28.59
N ILE A 126 11.29 -17.57 29.18
CA ILE A 126 11.18 -18.83 28.45
C ILE A 126 9.82 -19.44 28.76
N THR A 127 9.02 -19.65 27.72
CA THR A 127 7.68 -20.23 27.84
C THR A 127 7.68 -21.75 27.69
N ASP A 128 8.64 -22.29 26.94
CA ASP A 128 8.75 -23.73 26.69
C ASP A 128 9.49 -24.43 27.84
N PRO A 129 8.88 -25.43 28.51
CA PRO A 129 9.52 -26.15 29.61
C PRO A 129 10.70 -27.05 29.20
N GLU A 130 10.87 -27.35 27.91
CA GLU A 130 11.98 -28.18 27.40
C GLU A 130 13.18 -27.32 26.96
N LEU A 131 12.99 -26.00 26.86
CA LEU A 131 14.04 -25.03 26.58
C LEU A 131 14.58 -24.43 27.87
N HIS A 132 15.89 -24.41 28.01
CA HIS A 132 16.58 -23.96 29.22
C HIS A 132 17.68 -22.96 28.89
N LEU A 133 17.85 -21.97 29.76
CA LEU A 133 18.96 -21.03 29.69
C LEU A 133 20.14 -21.56 30.51
N ILE A 134 21.34 -21.51 29.93
CA ILE A 134 22.56 -21.89 30.66
C ILE A 134 23.11 -20.65 31.37
N THR A 135 23.05 -20.64 32.70
CA THR A 135 23.57 -19.52 33.51
C THR A 135 24.95 -19.82 34.11
N ASP A 136 25.34 -21.09 34.23
CA ASP A 136 26.66 -21.49 34.71
C ASP A 136 27.70 -21.39 33.60
N ALA A 137 28.76 -20.60 33.84
CA ALA A 137 29.88 -20.44 32.92
C ALA A 137 30.64 -21.75 32.66
N ARG A 138 30.65 -22.70 33.62
CA ARG A 138 31.30 -24.01 33.43
C ARG A 138 30.53 -24.87 32.44
N GLU A 139 29.21 -24.95 32.60
CA GLU A 139 28.31 -25.64 31.67
C GLU A 139 28.42 -25.01 30.27
N TRP A 140 28.39 -23.67 30.18
CA TRP A 140 28.51 -22.98 28.91
C TRP A 140 29.85 -23.26 28.20
N ARG A 141 30.97 -23.19 28.93
CA ARG A 141 32.29 -23.53 28.39
C ARG A 141 32.36 -24.98 27.88
N HIS A 142 31.74 -25.91 28.59
CA HIS A 142 31.70 -27.31 28.17
C HIS A 142 30.98 -27.48 26.83
N TYR A 143 29.78 -26.91 26.68
CA TYR A 143 29.04 -26.98 25.42
C TYR A 143 29.75 -26.26 24.27
N LYS A 144 30.37 -25.11 24.53
CA LYS A 144 31.20 -24.44 23.52
C LYS A 144 32.31 -25.34 22.99
N HIS A 145 32.98 -26.06 23.88
CA HIS A 145 34.02 -27.00 23.47
C HIS A 145 33.45 -28.18 22.68
N LEU A 146 32.33 -28.75 23.13
CA LEU A 146 31.66 -29.87 22.46
C LEU A 146 31.18 -29.49 21.05
N CYS A 147 30.59 -28.31 20.89
CA CYS A 147 30.07 -27.78 19.63
C CYS A 147 31.14 -27.04 18.79
N GLN A 148 32.39 -26.98 19.25
CA GLN A 148 33.53 -26.31 18.60
C GLN A 148 33.24 -24.84 18.24
N LEU A 149 32.58 -24.12 19.16
CA LEU A 149 32.21 -22.72 18.97
C LEU A 149 33.33 -21.79 19.44
N ASN A 150 33.68 -20.83 18.58
CA ASN A 150 34.74 -19.85 18.82
C ASN A 150 34.21 -18.48 19.29
N THR A 151 32.93 -18.39 19.64
CA THR A 151 32.29 -17.16 20.14
C THR A 151 32.84 -16.78 21.52
N PRO A 152 32.83 -15.50 21.92
CA PRO A 152 33.31 -15.05 23.23
C PRO A 152 32.44 -15.61 24.37
N LEU A 153 33.08 -16.08 25.45
CA LEU A 153 32.39 -16.57 26.66
C LEU A 153 32.21 -15.41 27.63
N GLU A 154 30.97 -15.00 27.87
CA GLU A 154 30.63 -13.88 28.75
C GLU A 154 30.26 -14.36 30.15
N GLU A 155 31.25 -14.48 31.04
CA GLU A 155 31.01 -14.92 32.41
C GLU A 155 30.25 -13.86 33.23
N GLY A 156 29.23 -14.28 33.98
CA GLY A 156 28.46 -13.36 34.83
C GLY A 156 27.53 -12.41 34.06
N MET A 157 27.22 -12.69 32.80
CA MET A 157 26.31 -11.89 31.97
C MET A 157 24.91 -11.74 32.58
N PHE A 158 24.44 -12.75 33.31
CA PHE A 158 23.12 -12.75 33.93
C PHE A 158 23.19 -12.15 35.34
N THR A 159 22.42 -11.09 35.57
CA THR A 159 22.33 -10.43 36.86
C THR A 159 21.32 -11.15 37.75
N SER A 160 21.67 -11.43 38.99
CA SER A 160 20.75 -11.97 40.02
C SER A 160 19.80 -10.91 40.61
N ALA A 161 19.69 -9.73 39.99
CA ALA A 161 18.89 -8.61 40.48
C ALA A 161 17.38 -8.85 40.35
N SER A 162 16.97 -9.82 39.51
CA SER A 162 15.59 -10.28 39.45
C SER A 162 15.26 -11.08 40.71
N ALA A 163 14.18 -10.70 41.40
CA ALA A 163 13.63 -11.48 42.51
C ALA A 163 13.20 -12.89 42.07
N ASP A 164 12.90 -13.06 40.77
CA ASP A 164 12.56 -14.33 40.15
C ASP A 164 13.77 -14.97 39.47
N LYS A 165 14.22 -16.10 40.02
CA LYS A 165 15.26 -16.95 39.41
C LYS A 165 14.88 -17.46 38.01
N ASN A 166 13.60 -17.49 37.69
CA ASN A 166 13.06 -17.93 36.40
C ASN A 166 13.07 -16.83 35.33
N LYS A 167 13.42 -15.58 35.69
CA LYS A 167 13.46 -14.42 34.79
C LYS A 167 14.82 -13.74 34.87
N PRO A 168 15.89 -14.37 34.35
CA PRO A 168 17.22 -13.81 34.37
C PRO A 168 17.27 -12.51 33.54
N GLN A 169 18.05 -11.55 34.04
CA GLN A 169 18.21 -10.24 33.43
C GLN A 169 19.63 -10.05 32.89
N ILE A 170 19.76 -9.36 31.77
CA ILE A 170 21.04 -8.99 31.17
C ILE A 170 21.07 -7.47 31.00
N PHE A 171 22.15 -6.84 31.42
CA PHE A 171 22.42 -5.44 31.15
C PHE A 171 23.24 -5.30 29.86
N LEU A 172 22.77 -4.50 28.90
CA LEU A 172 23.46 -4.28 27.62
C LEU A 172 23.71 -2.80 27.38
N ARG A 173 24.95 -2.45 27.02
CA ARG A 173 25.36 -1.11 26.57
C ARG A 173 24.73 -0.77 25.20
N PRO A 174 24.78 0.51 24.78
CA PRO A 174 24.30 0.91 23.46
C PRO A 174 24.90 0.05 22.35
N LYS A 175 24.04 -0.60 21.54
CA LYS A 175 24.43 -1.46 20.40
C LYS A 175 25.31 -2.66 20.72
N GLU A 176 25.48 -3.00 22.00
CA GLU A 176 26.20 -4.21 22.42
C GLU A 176 25.48 -5.46 21.91
N THR A 177 26.26 -6.47 21.54
CA THR A 177 25.78 -7.75 21.03
C THR A 177 26.35 -8.85 21.91
N VAL A 178 25.48 -9.73 22.38
CA VAL A 178 25.82 -10.86 23.26
C VAL A 178 25.25 -12.16 22.69
N TYR A 179 25.84 -13.27 23.14
CA TYR A 179 25.41 -14.62 22.78
C TYR A 179 24.69 -15.22 23.98
N ILE A 180 23.39 -15.48 23.83
CA ILE A 180 22.55 -16.09 24.86
C ILE A 180 22.62 -17.62 24.71
N PRO A 181 23.21 -18.35 25.66
CA PRO A 181 23.34 -19.80 25.58
C PRO A 181 22.05 -20.52 25.98
N LEU A 182 21.51 -21.30 25.03
CA LEU A 182 20.29 -22.06 25.21
C LEU A 182 20.57 -23.56 25.05
N LYS A 183 19.83 -24.35 25.81
CA LYS A 183 19.84 -25.81 25.79
C LYS A 183 18.42 -26.32 25.62
N TYR A 184 18.19 -27.08 24.57
CA TYR A 184 16.92 -27.77 24.35
C TYR A 184 17.09 -29.26 24.62
N GLN A 185 16.21 -29.84 25.44
CA GLN A 185 16.24 -31.28 25.72
C GLN A 185 14.81 -31.80 25.88
N THR A 186 14.45 -32.79 25.05
CA THR A 186 13.15 -33.45 25.12
C THR A 186 13.29 -34.95 25.37
N PHE A 187 12.40 -35.47 26.21
CA PHE A 187 12.22 -36.89 26.50
C PHE A 187 10.86 -37.40 26.03
N LYS A 188 10.17 -36.61 25.21
CA LYS A 188 8.92 -36.99 24.58
C LYS A 188 9.23 -37.43 23.15
N ALA A 189 8.64 -38.55 22.75
CA ALA A 189 8.77 -39.13 21.40
C ALA A 189 7.61 -38.69 20.51
#